data_AF-A0A3P1TBS9-F1
#
_entry.id   AF-A0A3P1TBS9-F1
#
_cell.length_a   1.000
_cell.length_b   1.000
_cell.length_c   1.000
_cell.angle_alpha   90.00
_cell.angle_beta   90.00
_cell.angle_gamma   90.00
#
_symmetry.space_group_name_H-M   'P 1'
#
loop_
_entity.id
_entity.type
_entity.pdbx_description
1 polymer ?
#
loop_
_entity_poly.entity_id
_entity_poly.type
_entity_poly.pdbx_seq_one_letter_code
_entity_poly.pdbx_strand_id
1 'polypeptide(L)'
;MSDVMQGISENVQFNHEHADALITACTDAADTVENQTSSRSAWLSHGLEDFSGYYAQLFEQNGKVQASDASLVVTRLREVATAVGDLQRAARAEQERRETARAWKQRQDERGFWDHVADWFTGGEAPPVGPPDPQPQFSVTAVTPQYRPPLEGSGYTDTSSGRPANLRSFATSSAGANNELRPKAATAKTAYTNFVGSCGWGRLDAAGVFSGFESYITANDNDVSWANVVAGAFEAAGGDGVVTVANA
;
A
#
# COMPACT_ATOMS: atom_id res chain seq x y z
N MET A 1 4.00 19.20 35.40
CA MET A 1 4.90 18.03 35.32
C MET A 1 4.04 16.86 34.84
N SER A 2 4.46 16.14 33.80
CA SER A 2 3.74 14.92 33.37
C SER A 2 3.84 13.85 34.45
N ASP A 3 2.74 13.14 34.68
CA ASP A 3 2.68 12.05 35.65
C ASP A 3 3.46 10.83 35.14
N VAL A 4 4.53 10.47 35.86
CA VAL A 4 5.39 9.31 35.54
C VAL A 4 4.63 7.99 35.62
N MET A 5 3.58 7.97 36.45
CA MET A 5 2.79 6.78 36.77
C MET A 5 1.54 6.62 35.88
N GLN A 6 1.35 7.50 34.89
CA GLN A 6 0.23 7.40 33.97
C GLN A 6 0.27 6.08 33.18
N GLY A 7 -0.87 5.36 33.16
CA GLY A 7 -1.08 4.15 32.36
C GLY A 7 -0.39 2.89 32.86
N ILE A 8 0.31 2.93 34.00
CA ILE A 8 1.09 1.77 34.50
C ILE A 8 0.22 0.64 35.05
N SER A 9 -1.06 0.87 35.34
CA SER A 9 -1.97 -0.17 35.86
C SER A 9 -2.36 -1.22 34.83
N GLU A 10 -2.17 -0.92 33.54
CA GLU A 10 -2.60 -1.78 32.43
C GLU A 10 -1.46 -2.03 31.44
N ASN A 11 -1.59 -3.10 30.65
CA ASN A 11 -0.70 -3.33 29.52
C ASN A 11 -0.97 -2.34 28.39
N VAL A 12 0.02 -2.13 27.52
CA VAL A 12 -0.15 -1.38 26.28
C VAL A 12 -1.17 -2.11 25.42
N GLN A 13 -2.25 -1.42 25.06
CA GLN A 13 -3.30 -1.97 24.21
C GLN A 13 -2.85 -1.96 22.74
N PHE A 14 -1.90 -2.84 22.39
CA PHE A 14 -1.34 -2.98 21.05
C PHE A 14 -1.39 -4.45 20.62
N ASN A 15 -1.97 -4.71 19.44
CA ASN A 15 -2.04 -6.06 18.90
C ASN A 15 -0.86 -6.34 17.97
N HIS A 16 0.18 -6.99 18.52
CA HIS A 16 1.38 -7.36 17.77
C HIS A 16 1.11 -8.35 16.64
N GLU A 17 0.17 -9.28 16.82
CA GLU A 17 -0.15 -10.26 15.78
C GLU A 17 -0.79 -9.59 14.55
N HIS A 18 -1.72 -8.67 14.76
CA HIS A 18 -2.32 -7.90 13.66
C HIS A 18 -1.33 -6.90 13.04
N ALA A 19 -0.39 -6.36 13.82
CA ALA A 19 0.70 -5.54 13.29
C ALA A 19 1.62 -6.37 12.36
N ASP A 20 2.07 -7.54 12.82
CA ASP A 20 2.91 -8.44 12.03
C ASP A 20 2.19 -8.90 10.76
N ALA A 21 0.90 -9.26 10.86
CA ALA A 21 0.07 -9.62 9.71
C ALA A 21 -0.04 -8.49 8.67
N LEU A 22 -0.18 -7.24 9.12
CA LEU A 22 -0.20 -6.08 8.23
C LEU A 22 1.17 -5.84 7.56
N ILE A 23 2.27 -5.95 8.31
CA ILE A 23 3.63 -5.83 7.77
C ILE A 23 3.86 -6.88 6.67
N THR A 24 3.53 -8.14 6.94
CA THR A 24 3.65 -9.24 5.96
C THR A 24 2.78 -8.99 4.74
N ALA A 25 1.50 -8.65 4.93
CA ALA A 25 0.59 -8.43 3.81
C ALA A 25 1.02 -7.26 2.90
N CYS A 26 1.50 -6.15 3.48
CA CYS A 26 2.02 -5.03 2.71
C CYS A 26 3.31 -5.38 1.97
N THR A 27 4.23 -6.11 2.61
CA THR A 27 5.50 -6.53 2.00
C THR A 27 5.23 -7.50 0.84
N ASP A 28 4.41 -8.52 1.05
CA ASP A 28 4.03 -9.49 0.01
C ASP A 28 3.35 -8.81 -1.19
N ALA A 29 2.46 -7.85 -0.93
CA ALA A 29 1.79 -7.08 -1.97
C ALA A 29 2.78 -6.22 -2.77
N ALA A 30 3.69 -5.53 -2.08
CA ALA A 30 4.72 -4.72 -2.71
C ALA A 30 5.64 -5.57 -3.58
N ASP A 31 6.11 -6.71 -3.07
CA ASP A 31 6.99 -7.61 -3.80
C ASP A 31 6.28 -8.23 -5.02
N THR A 32 4.99 -8.56 -4.90
CA THR A 32 4.20 -9.04 -6.05
C THR A 32 4.09 -7.98 -7.15
N VAL A 33 3.85 -6.71 -6.79
CA VAL A 33 3.81 -5.61 -7.78
C VAL A 33 5.19 -5.40 -8.41
N GLU A 34 6.26 -5.36 -7.60
CA GLU A 34 7.63 -5.14 -8.05
C GLU A 34 8.08 -6.24 -9.02
N ASN A 35 7.79 -7.51 -8.69
CA ASN A 35 8.14 -8.68 -9.53
C ASN A 35 7.45 -8.68 -10.90
N GLN A 36 6.32 -7.99 -11.06
CA GLN A 36 5.63 -7.89 -12.36
C GLN A 36 6.23 -6.80 -13.27
N THR A 37 7.11 -5.92 -12.77
CA THR A 37 7.58 -4.72 -13.50
C THR A 37 8.23 -5.08 -14.84
N SER A 38 9.19 -6.01 -14.83
CA SER A 38 9.91 -6.43 -16.04
C SER A 38 8.99 -7.11 -17.05
N SER A 39 8.10 -7.98 -16.58
CA SER A 39 7.13 -8.69 -17.43
C SER A 39 6.14 -7.72 -18.08
N ARG A 40 5.59 -6.76 -17.33
CA ARG A 40 4.68 -5.74 -17.87
C ARG A 40 5.35 -4.86 -18.92
N SER A 41 6.61 -4.48 -18.70
CA SER A 41 7.40 -3.75 -19.70
C SER A 41 7.62 -4.56 -20.98
N ALA A 42 7.92 -5.86 -20.85
CA ALA A 42 8.07 -6.75 -21.99
C ALA A 42 6.75 -6.93 -22.78
N TRP A 43 5.63 -7.10 -22.10
CA TRP A 43 4.32 -7.21 -22.75
C TRP A 43 3.91 -5.92 -23.46
N LEU A 44 4.17 -4.76 -22.84
CA LEU A 44 3.96 -3.45 -23.47
C LEU A 44 4.80 -3.33 -24.75
N SER A 45 6.09 -3.66 -24.66
CA SER A 45 7.03 -3.59 -25.79
C SER A 45 6.57 -4.50 -26.94
N HIS A 46 6.15 -5.73 -26.63
CA HIS A 46 5.62 -6.66 -27.63
C HIS A 46 4.30 -6.17 -28.24
N GLY A 47 3.42 -5.58 -27.43
CA GLY A 47 2.18 -4.95 -27.91
C GLY A 47 2.42 -3.75 -28.84
N LEU A 48 3.57 -3.08 -28.72
CA LEU A 48 3.98 -1.96 -29.57
C LEU A 48 4.68 -2.38 -30.87
N GLU A 49 5.07 -3.65 -31.02
CA GLU A 49 5.69 -4.14 -32.26
C GLU A 49 4.72 -3.98 -33.45
N ASP A 50 5.20 -3.27 -34.49
CA ASP A 50 4.42 -2.88 -35.68
C ASP A 50 3.13 -2.08 -35.37
N PHE A 51 3.04 -1.48 -34.18
CA PHE A 51 1.95 -0.60 -33.79
C PHE A 51 2.31 0.87 -34.05
N SER A 52 1.48 1.58 -34.82
CA SER A 52 1.69 2.98 -35.20
C SER A 52 0.40 3.80 -35.17
N GLY A 53 0.56 5.13 -35.15
CA GLY A 53 -0.52 6.10 -35.08
C GLY A 53 -0.88 6.51 -33.64
N TYR A 54 -2.01 7.21 -33.50
CA TYR A 54 -2.44 7.78 -32.23
C TYR A 54 -2.58 6.75 -31.10
N TYR A 55 -3.18 5.59 -31.40
CA TYR A 55 -3.38 4.56 -30.37
C TYR A 55 -2.08 3.93 -29.88
N ALA A 56 -1.03 3.88 -30.70
CA ALA A 56 0.29 3.41 -30.26
C ALA A 56 0.93 4.38 -29.26
N GLN A 57 0.82 5.69 -29.52
CA GLN A 57 1.34 6.74 -28.63
C GLN A 57 0.60 6.74 -27.28
N LEU A 58 -0.73 6.61 -27.31
CA LEU A 58 -1.54 6.52 -26.11
C LEU A 58 -1.21 5.24 -25.32
N PHE A 59 -1.03 4.12 -26.00
CA PHE A 59 -0.66 2.85 -25.37
C PHE A 59 0.71 2.93 -24.66
N GLU A 60 1.70 3.51 -25.32
CA GLU A 60 3.03 3.75 -24.74
C GLU A 60 2.94 4.70 -23.53
N GLN A 61 2.15 5.76 -23.63
CA GLN A 61 1.94 6.72 -22.53
C GLN A 61 1.27 6.05 -21.32
N ASN A 62 0.20 5.28 -21.54
CA ASN A 62 -0.49 4.55 -20.48
C ASN A 62 0.43 3.52 -19.81
N GLY A 63 1.28 2.84 -20.58
CA GLY A 63 2.31 1.96 -20.03
C GLY A 63 3.33 2.67 -19.12
N LYS A 64 3.77 3.88 -19.47
CA LYS A 64 4.65 4.71 -18.62
C LYS A 64 3.94 5.14 -17.33
N VAL A 65 2.68 5.57 -17.44
CA VAL A 65 1.85 5.90 -16.28
C VAL A 65 1.68 4.68 -15.37
N GLN A 66 1.40 3.51 -15.96
CA GLN A 66 1.28 2.25 -15.24
C GLN A 66 2.54 1.90 -14.44
N ALA A 67 3.73 2.01 -15.05
CA ALA A 67 4.99 1.76 -14.35
C ALA A 67 5.23 2.75 -13.20
N SER A 68 4.86 4.02 -13.39
CA SER A 68 4.94 5.04 -12.34
C SER A 68 3.98 4.74 -11.18
N ASP A 69 2.73 4.40 -11.48
CA ASP A 69 1.73 4.04 -10.47
C ASP A 69 2.15 2.78 -9.70
N ALA A 70 2.72 1.78 -10.37
CA ALA A 70 3.24 0.58 -9.75
C ALA A 70 4.34 0.90 -8.73
N SER A 71 5.29 1.77 -9.11
CA SER A 71 6.36 2.22 -8.21
C SER A 71 5.80 2.96 -6.99
N LEU A 72 4.80 3.82 -7.20
CA LEU A 72 4.12 4.52 -6.11
C LEU A 72 3.42 3.56 -5.15
N VAL A 73 2.69 2.57 -5.66
CA VAL A 73 2.04 1.53 -4.85
C VAL A 73 3.07 0.79 -4.00
N VAL A 74 4.17 0.32 -4.59
CA VAL A 74 5.27 -0.38 -3.89
C VAL A 74 5.83 0.49 -2.77
N THR A 75 6.15 1.76 -3.06
CA THR A 75 6.67 2.69 -2.05
C THR A 75 5.69 2.87 -0.90
N ARG A 76 4.41 3.13 -1.17
CA ARG A 76 3.43 3.39 -0.11
C ARG A 76 3.12 2.15 0.74
N LEU A 77 3.09 0.96 0.15
CA LEU A 77 2.95 -0.29 0.91
C LEU A 77 4.14 -0.53 1.84
N ARG A 78 5.37 -0.28 1.36
CA ARG A 78 6.59 -0.36 2.18
C ARG A 78 6.61 0.68 3.30
N GLU A 79 6.17 1.90 3.04
CA GLU A 79 6.01 2.94 4.08
C GLU A 79 5.00 2.53 5.16
N VAL A 80 3.88 1.90 4.80
CA VAL A 80 2.95 1.33 5.78
C VAL A 80 3.64 0.28 6.64
N ALA A 81 4.35 -0.67 6.03
CA ALA A 81 5.06 -1.71 6.78
C ALA A 81 6.10 -1.11 7.75
N THR A 82 6.85 -0.09 7.31
CA THR A 82 7.79 0.64 8.17
C THR A 82 7.09 1.33 9.34
N ALA A 83 6.02 2.08 9.09
CA ALA A 83 5.27 2.80 10.11
C ALA A 83 4.66 1.86 11.17
N VAL A 84 4.12 0.71 10.74
CA VAL A 84 3.61 -0.32 11.66
C VAL A 84 4.74 -0.94 12.48
N GLY A 85 5.90 -1.17 11.86
CA GLY A 85 7.10 -1.63 12.56
C GLY A 85 7.60 -0.62 13.62
N ASP A 86 7.52 0.68 13.33
CA ASP A 86 7.81 1.74 14.30
C ASP A 86 6.81 1.75 15.46
N LEU A 87 5.51 1.64 15.18
CA LEU A 87 4.48 1.50 16.20
C LEU A 87 4.72 0.30 17.10
N GLN A 88 5.07 -0.86 16.51
CA GLN A 88 5.39 -2.08 17.25
C GLN A 88 6.58 -1.89 18.18
N ARG A 89 7.65 -1.23 17.73
CA ARG A 89 8.82 -0.94 18.57
C ARG A 89 8.46 0.00 19.72
N ALA A 90 7.72 1.06 19.44
CA ALA A 90 7.29 2.01 20.45
C ALA A 90 6.36 1.38 21.50
N ALA A 91 5.44 0.51 21.07
CA ALA A 91 4.54 -0.20 21.97
C ALA A 91 5.29 -1.16 22.91
N ARG A 92 6.33 -1.84 22.42
CA ARG A 92 7.20 -2.69 23.26
C ARG A 92 7.97 -1.87 24.28
N ALA A 93 8.57 -0.75 23.87
CA ALA A 93 9.28 0.15 24.78
C ALA A 93 8.36 0.71 25.88
N GLU A 94 7.14 1.13 25.54
CA GLU A 94 6.17 1.59 26.52
C GLU A 94 5.70 0.45 27.45
N GLN A 95 5.55 -0.78 26.95
CA GLN A 95 5.21 -1.94 27.77
C GLN A 95 6.31 -2.23 28.80
N GLU A 96 7.57 -2.24 28.36
CA GLU A 96 8.74 -2.42 29.23
C GLU A 96 8.82 -1.32 30.30
N ARG A 97 8.54 -0.06 29.92
CA ARG A 97 8.47 1.07 30.87
C ARG A 97 7.40 0.84 31.93
N ARG A 98 6.18 0.44 31.53
CA ARG A 98 5.06 0.17 32.45
C ARG A 98 5.36 -0.99 33.39
N GLU A 99 5.97 -2.06 32.89
CA GLU A 99 6.37 -3.21 33.71
C GLU A 99 7.44 -2.84 34.73
N THR A 100 8.45 -2.08 34.31
CA THR A 100 9.50 -1.57 35.21
C THR A 100 8.91 -0.67 36.29
N ALA A 101 7.98 0.22 35.93
CA ALA A 101 7.27 1.08 36.86
C ALA A 101 6.44 0.28 37.89
N ARG A 102 5.70 -0.74 37.44
CA ARG A 102 4.91 -1.63 38.32
C ARG A 102 5.79 -2.40 39.29
N ALA A 103 6.87 -3.00 38.81
CA ALA A 103 7.80 -3.76 39.65
C ALA A 103 8.53 -2.87 40.67
N TRP A 104 8.84 -1.63 40.29
CA TRP A 104 9.36 -0.64 41.25
C TRP A 104 8.30 -0.28 42.31
N LYS A 105 7.06 0.02 41.90
CA LYS A 105 5.97 0.37 42.81
C LYS A 105 5.72 -0.72 43.84
N GLN A 106 5.61 -1.98 43.39
CA GLN A 106 5.41 -3.14 44.26
C GLN A 106 6.51 -3.25 45.33
N ARG A 107 7.79 -3.08 44.95
CA ARG A 107 8.91 -3.13 45.89
C ARG A 107 8.89 -2.00 46.94
N GLN A 108 8.37 -0.83 46.59
CA GLN A 108 8.22 0.28 47.53
C GLN A 108 7.04 0.05 48.48
N ASP A 109 5.93 -0.50 47.98
CA ASP A 109 4.77 -0.89 48.79
C ASP A 109 5.16 -1.95 49.84
N GLU A 110 5.93 -2.98 49.44
CA GLU A 110 6.45 -4.03 50.34
C GLU A 110 7.41 -3.51 51.42
N ARG A 111 8.08 -2.38 51.18
CA ARG A 111 8.98 -1.72 52.14
C ARG A 111 8.24 -0.81 53.13
N GLY A 112 6.91 -0.70 53.03
CA GLY A 112 6.09 0.13 53.92
C GLY A 112 6.31 1.63 53.76
N PHE A 113 6.80 2.07 52.60
CA PHE A 113 7.23 3.46 52.38
C PHE A 113 6.07 4.42 52.00
N TRP A 114 4.82 3.92 51.89
CA TRP A 114 3.76 4.58 51.12
C TRP A 114 2.63 5.28 51.90
N ASP A 115 2.66 5.35 53.24
CA ASP A 115 1.62 6.03 54.04
C ASP A 115 1.56 7.57 53.81
N HIS A 116 2.49 8.16 53.05
CA HIS A 116 2.53 9.60 52.75
C HIS A 116 2.85 9.89 51.27
N VAL A 117 1.87 9.68 50.37
CA VAL A 117 1.97 9.97 48.91
C VAL A 117 2.41 11.41 48.60
N ALA A 118 2.18 12.36 49.51
CA ALA A 118 2.57 13.77 49.34
C ALA A 118 4.08 14.04 49.51
N ASP A 119 4.82 13.21 50.26
CA ASP A 119 6.25 13.40 50.56
C ASP A 119 7.20 12.76 49.51
N TRP A 120 6.64 12.05 48.53
CA TRP A 120 7.39 11.34 47.49
C TRP A 120 8.22 12.27 46.59
N PHE A 121 7.76 13.50 46.34
CA PHE A 121 8.47 14.48 45.51
C PHE A 121 9.57 15.26 46.26
N THR A 122 9.69 15.10 47.57
CA THR A 122 10.62 15.88 48.42
C THR A 122 11.69 15.05 49.13
N GLY A 123 11.59 13.70 49.17
CA GLY A 123 12.58 12.89 49.89
C GLY A 123 12.71 11.39 49.55
N GLY A 124 11.99 10.86 48.56
CA GLY A 124 12.06 9.44 48.16
C GLY A 124 12.91 9.17 46.91
N GLU A 125 13.38 7.94 46.73
CA GLU A 125 14.05 7.50 45.49
C GLU A 125 13.04 7.54 44.33
N ALA A 126 13.36 8.25 43.24
CA ALA A 126 12.47 8.37 42.08
C ALA A 126 12.31 7.01 41.35
N PRO A 127 11.20 6.79 40.61
CA PRO A 127 11.06 5.61 39.76
C PRO A 127 12.23 5.53 38.77
N PRO A 128 12.74 4.32 38.47
CA PRO A 128 13.80 4.13 37.48
C PRO A 128 13.27 4.22 36.04
N VAL A 129 12.22 5.02 35.80
CA VAL A 129 11.58 5.23 34.51
C VAL A 129 11.24 6.71 34.33
N GLY A 130 11.33 7.17 33.08
CA GLY A 130 10.82 8.48 32.70
C GLY A 130 9.28 8.51 32.59
N PRO A 131 8.70 9.71 32.36
CA PRO A 131 7.29 9.82 31.98
C PRO A 131 6.99 9.03 30.69
N PRO A 132 5.72 8.66 30.44
CA PRO A 132 5.35 8.04 29.17
C PRO A 132 5.71 8.94 27.99
N ASP A 133 6.24 8.32 26.93
CA ASP A 133 6.38 9.01 25.65
C ASP A 133 5.00 9.26 25.03
N PRO A 134 4.83 10.35 24.25
CA PRO A 134 3.61 10.57 23.48
C PRO A 134 3.32 9.37 22.57
N GLN A 135 2.05 8.96 22.49
CA GLN A 135 1.64 7.89 21.59
C GLN A 135 2.00 8.27 20.14
N PRO A 136 2.72 7.40 19.39
CA PRO A 136 3.09 7.72 18.02
C PRO A 136 1.87 7.83 17.11
N GLN A 137 1.91 8.80 16.20
CA GLN A 137 0.90 9.00 15.18
C GLN A 137 1.59 9.03 13.82
N PHE A 138 1.23 8.09 12.95
CA PHE A 138 1.76 8.01 11.60
C PHE A 138 0.63 8.12 10.57
N SER A 139 0.96 8.78 9.46
CA SER A 139 0.09 8.85 8.29
C SER A 139 0.90 8.51 7.05
N VAL A 140 0.37 7.66 6.19
CA VAL A 140 0.96 7.35 4.89
C VAL A 140 0.12 8.01 3.81
N THR A 141 0.78 8.72 2.89
CA THR A 141 0.10 9.43 1.81
C THR A 141 -0.65 8.44 0.93
N ALA A 142 -1.90 8.78 0.60
CA ALA A 142 -2.74 7.95 -0.26
C ALA A 142 -2.09 7.71 -1.64
N VAL A 143 -2.39 6.56 -2.23
CA VAL A 143 -2.06 6.30 -3.64
C VAL A 143 -3.18 6.90 -4.49
N THR A 144 -2.82 7.80 -5.40
CA THR A 144 -3.74 8.34 -6.40
C THR A 144 -3.18 7.99 -7.77
N PRO A 145 -3.71 6.96 -8.45
CA PRO A 145 -3.28 6.63 -9.80
C PRO A 145 -3.44 7.84 -10.72
N GLN A 146 -2.47 8.06 -11.61
CA GLN A 146 -2.58 9.16 -12.56
C GLN A 146 -3.66 8.86 -13.60
N TYR A 147 -4.25 9.92 -14.14
CA TYR A 147 -5.28 9.79 -15.18
C TYR A 147 -4.69 9.13 -16.45
N ARG A 148 -5.36 8.07 -16.92
CA ARG A 148 -5.11 7.43 -18.22
C ARG A 148 -6.28 7.77 -19.14
N PRO A 149 -6.05 8.45 -20.29
CA PRO A 149 -7.13 8.82 -21.19
C PRO A 149 -7.89 7.57 -21.69
N PRO A 150 -9.23 7.55 -21.61
CA PRO A 150 -10.03 6.51 -22.25
C PRO A 150 -9.96 6.66 -23.78
N LEU A 151 -10.19 5.55 -24.49
CA LEU A 151 -10.34 5.57 -25.95
C LEU A 151 -11.71 6.13 -26.31
N GLU A 152 -11.79 7.44 -26.39
CA GLU A 152 -12.79 8.07 -27.23
C GLU A 152 -12.18 8.26 -28.61
N GLY A 153 -13.00 8.07 -29.64
CA GLY A 153 -12.62 8.36 -31.01
C GLY A 153 -12.03 9.76 -31.09
N SER A 154 -10.84 9.89 -31.66
CA SER A 154 -10.07 11.13 -31.54
C SER A 154 -10.57 12.21 -32.50
N GLY A 155 -11.43 11.86 -33.47
CA GLY A 155 -11.91 12.76 -34.52
C GLY A 155 -10.79 13.27 -35.45
N TYR A 156 -9.56 12.79 -35.27
CA TYR A 156 -8.43 13.08 -36.14
C TYR A 156 -8.52 12.19 -37.39
N THR A 157 -8.25 12.74 -38.57
CA THR A 157 -8.29 12.01 -39.85
C THR A 157 -7.12 11.04 -40.07
N ASP A 158 -6.28 10.84 -39.06
CA ASP A 158 -5.09 9.97 -39.14
C ASP A 158 -5.45 8.50 -39.01
N THR A 159 -4.54 7.64 -39.44
CA THR A 159 -4.69 6.19 -39.33
C THR A 159 -3.82 5.61 -38.23
N SER A 160 -4.30 4.53 -37.62
CA SER A 160 -3.52 3.67 -36.73
C SER A 160 -3.34 2.31 -37.39
N SER A 161 -2.18 1.69 -37.19
CA SER A 161 -1.90 0.34 -37.70
C SER A 161 -1.32 -0.55 -36.63
N GLY A 162 -1.71 -1.81 -36.52
CA GLY A 162 -1.14 -2.69 -35.50
C GLY A 162 -1.44 -4.16 -35.74
N ARG A 163 -0.81 -5.02 -34.93
CA ARG A 163 -1.07 -6.47 -34.91
C ARG A 163 -2.10 -6.80 -33.83
N PRO A 164 -3.31 -7.24 -34.18
CA PRO A 164 -4.31 -7.61 -33.18
C PRO A 164 -3.79 -8.67 -32.19
N ALA A 165 -3.07 -9.68 -32.69
CA ALA A 165 -2.55 -10.77 -31.87
C ALA A 165 -1.61 -10.30 -30.75
N ASN A 166 -0.76 -9.29 -31.00
CA ASN A 166 0.16 -8.75 -30.00
C ASN A 166 -0.61 -8.02 -28.89
N LEU A 167 -1.65 -7.26 -29.26
CA LEU A 167 -2.54 -6.60 -28.30
C LEU A 167 -3.35 -7.60 -27.47
N ARG A 168 -3.82 -8.70 -28.07
CA ARG A 168 -4.47 -9.81 -27.35
C ARG A 168 -3.51 -10.50 -26.37
N SER A 169 -2.26 -10.68 -26.75
CA SER A 169 -1.20 -11.25 -25.91
C SER A 169 -0.91 -10.35 -24.71
N PHE A 170 -0.78 -9.04 -24.93
CA PHE A 170 -0.67 -8.05 -23.85
C PHE A 170 -1.89 -8.11 -22.91
N ALA A 171 -3.10 -8.08 -23.47
CA ALA A 171 -4.33 -8.08 -22.67
C ALA A 171 -4.45 -9.33 -21.79
N THR A 172 -4.16 -10.50 -22.36
CA THR A 172 -4.21 -11.79 -21.63
C THR A 172 -3.19 -11.84 -20.50
N SER A 173 -1.94 -11.45 -20.78
CA SER A 173 -0.86 -11.48 -19.78
C SER A 173 -1.10 -10.47 -18.66
N SER A 174 -1.49 -9.25 -19.02
CA SER A 174 -1.83 -8.19 -18.06
C SER A 174 -3.06 -8.55 -17.21
N ALA A 175 -4.07 -9.21 -17.78
CA ALA A 175 -5.23 -9.70 -17.02
C ALA A 175 -4.82 -10.74 -15.96
N GLY A 176 -3.94 -11.69 -16.33
CA GLY A 176 -3.38 -12.66 -15.40
C GLY A 176 -2.65 -12.00 -14.24
N ALA A 177 -1.79 -11.02 -14.55
CA ALA A 177 -1.06 -10.24 -13.56
C ALA A 177 -1.99 -9.42 -12.64
N ASN A 178 -3.07 -8.84 -13.18
CA ASN A 178 -4.09 -8.14 -12.37
C ASN A 178 -4.80 -9.10 -11.41
N ASN A 179 -5.16 -10.30 -11.88
CA ASN A 179 -5.81 -11.33 -11.07
C ASN A 179 -4.92 -11.82 -9.92
N GLU A 180 -3.61 -11.88 -10.11
CA GLU A 180 -2.65 -12.19 -9.06
C GLU A 180 -2.61 -11.10 -7.96
N LEU A 181 -2.77 -9.83 -8.34
CA LEU A 181 -2.72 -8.70 -7.40
C LEU A 181 -3.99 -8.54 -6.54
N ARG A 182 -5.17 -8.90 -7.06
CA ARG A 182 -6.45 -8.77 -6.34
C ARG A 182 -6.46 -9.40 -4.94
N PRO A 183 -6.09 -10.68 -4.76
CA PRO A 183 -6.06 -11.27 -3.43
C PRO A 183 -5.04 -10.60 -2.52
N LYS A 184 -3.92 -10.09 -3.05
CA LYS A 184 -2.92 -9.34 -2.26
C LYS A 184 -3.50 -8.01 -1.75
N ALA A 185 -4.18 -7.26 -2.61
CA ALA A 185 -4.85 -6.02 -2.23
C ALA A 185 -5.93 -6.26 -1.16
N ALA A 186 -6.76 -7.29 -1.33
CA ALA A 186 -7.81 -7.64 -0.37
C ALA A 186 -7.24 -8.06 1.00
N THR A 187 -6.19 -8.89 1.01
CA THR A 187 -5.50 -9.31 2.25
C THR A 187 -4.87 -8.12 2.97
N ALA A 188 -4.16 -7.24 2.26
CA ALA A 188 -3.53 -6.07 2.86
C ALA A 188 -4.56 -5.09 3.45
N LYS A 189 -5.67 -4.84 2.74
CA LYS A 189 -6.79 -4.00 3.23
C LYS A 189 -7.48 -4.60 4.46
N THR A 190 -7.66 -5.92 4.48
CA THR A 190 -8.24 -6.64 5.62
C THR A 190 -7.30 -6.57 6.83
N ALA A 191 -6.00 -6.83 6.63
CA ALA A 191 -5.00 -6.73 7.69
C ALA A 191 -4.94 -5.32 8.27
N TYR A 192 -5.03 -4.28 7.43
CA TYR A 192 -5.11 -2.89 7.88
C TYR A 192 -6.33 -2.63 8.74
N THR A 193 -7.50 -3.09 8.31
CA THR A 193 -8.75 -2.92 9.06
C THR A 193 -8.69 -3.62 10.42
N ASN A 194 -8.16 -4.84 10.47
CA ASN A 194 -7.98 -5.59 11.72
C ASN A 194 -6.98 -4.92 12.66
N PHE A 195 -5.86 -4.44 12.13
CA PHE A 195 -4.87 -3.71 12.92
C PHE A 195 -5.46 -2.42 13.50
N VAL A 196 -6.03 -1.55 12.67
CA VAL A 196 -6.65 -0.29 13.14
C VAL A 196 -7.80 -0.53 14.11
N GLY A 197 -8.61 -1.57 13.88
CA GLY A 197 -9.73 -1.93 14.77
C GLY A 197 -9.32 -2.53 16.12
N SER A 198 -8.08 -3.00 16.25
CA SER A 198 -7.57 -3.64 17.48
C SER A 198 -6.45 -2.84 18.17
N CYS A 199 -5.92 -1.82 17.52
CA CYS A 199 -4.86 -0.97 18.05
C CYS A 199 -5.46 0.13 18.94
N GLY A 200 -5.34 -0.03 20.25
CA GLY A 200 -5.78 0.93 21.26
C GLY A 200 -4.70 1.90 21.73
N TRP A 201 -3.46 1.77 21.23
CA TRP A 201 -2.31 2.59 21.61
C TRP A 201 -1.45 2.94 20.38
N GLY A 202 -1.29 4.24 20.13
CA GLY A 202 -0.74 4.74 18.86
C GLY A 202 -1.78 4.78 17.74
N ARG A 203 -1.44 5.43 16.62
CA ARG A 203 -2.35 5.57 15.48
C ARG A 203 -1.63 5.46 14.15
N LEU A 204 -2.28 4.79 13.21
CA LEU A 204 -1.92 4.76 11.80
C LEU A 204 -3.10 5.26 10.95
N ASP A 205 -2.86 6.18 10.04
CA ASP A 205 -3.77 6.55 8.97
C ASP A 205 -3.16 6.20 7.60
N ALA A 206 -3.68 5.15 6.96
CA ALA A 206 -3.18 4.68 5.67
C ALA A 206 -4.28 4.14 4.75
N ALA A 207 -5.56 4.42 5.04
CA ALA A 207 -6.69 3.86 4.29
C ALA A 207 -6.61 4.15 2.78
N GLY A 208 -6.14 5.35 2.43
CA GLY A 208 -5.97 5.77 1.03
C GLY A 208 -4.91 4.99 0.25
N VAL A 209 -3.96 4.32 0.92
CA VAL A 209 -2.99 3.44 0.24
C VAL A 209 -3.70 2.22 -0.34
N PHE A 210 -4.58 1.59 0.45
CA PHE A 210 -5.29 0.36 0.04
C PHE A 210 -6.36 0.65 -1.02
N SER A 211 -7.14 1.73 -0.86
CA SER A 211 -8.09 2.16 -1.89
C SER A 211 -7.39 2.55 -3.19
N GLY A 212 -6.21 3.18 -3.11
CA GLY A 212 -5.42 3.51 -4.28
C GLY A 212 -4.76 2.29 -4.95
N PHE A 213 -4.41 1.25 -4.18
CA PHE A 213 -3.95 -0.02 -4.75
C PHE A 213 -5.06 -0.73 -5.53
N GLU A 214 -6.29 -0.76 -5.00
CA GLU A 214 -7.47 -1.26 -5.74
C GLU A 214 -7.73 -0.43 -7.02
N SER A 215 -7.54 0.89 -6.94
CA SER A 215 -7.68 1.80 -8.09
C SER A 215 -6.60 1.56 -9.15
N TYR A 216 -5.36 1.27 -8.75
CA TYR A 216 -4.27 0.88 -9.66
C TYR A 216 -4.62 -0.41 -10.44
N ILE A 217 -5.16 -1.43 -9.75
CA ILE A 217 -5.59 -2.67 -10.41
C ILE A 217 -6.72 -2.36 -11.41
N THR A 218 -7.68 -1.53 -11.01
CA THR A 218 -8.79 -1.11 -11.89
C THR A 218 -8.30 -0.36 -13.12
N ALA A 219 -7.32 0.54 -12.98
CA ALA A 219 -6.70 1.23 -14.11
C ALA A 219 -6.03 0.24 -15.08
N ASN A 220 -5.36 -0.79 -14.56
CA ASN A 220 -4.76 -1.83 -15.40
C ASN A 220 -5.82 -2.73 -16.07
N ASP A 221 -6.98 -2.93 -15.46
CA ASP A 221 -8.10 -3.64 -16.12
C ASP A 221 -8.67 -2.83 -17.28
N ASN A 222 -8.71 -1.51 -17.14
CA ASN A 222 -9.11 -0.63 -18.23
C ASN A 222 -8.12 -0.73 -19.39
N ASP A 223 -6.81 -0.82 -19.14
CA ASP A 223 -5.81 -1.05 -20.20
C ASP A 223 -5.99 -2.41 -20.91
N VAL A 224 -6.40 -3.45 -20.18
CA VAL A 224 -6.73 -4.77 -20.75
C VAL A 224 -7.99 -4.67 -21.64
N SER A 225 -9.04 -4.00 -21.16
CA SER A 225 -10.26 -3.80 -21.92
C SER A 225 -9.99 -3.00 -23.20
N TRP A 226 -9.22 -1.92 -23.06
CA TRP A 226 -8.73 -1.07 -24.13
C TRP A 226 -8.00 -1.88 -25.22
N ALA A 227 -7.02 -2.70 -24.83
CA ALA A 227 -6.24 -3.48 -25.78
C ALA A 227 -7.10 -4.48 -26.57
N ASN A 228 -8.09 -5.07 -25.91
CA ASN A 228 -9.06 -5.96 -26.56
C ASN A 228 -9.99 -5.24 -27.54
N VAL A 229 -10.41 -4.01 -27.23
CA VAL A 229 -11.23 -3.18 -28.14
C VAL A 229 -10.43 -2.81 -29.38
N VAL A 230 -9.18 -2.33 -29.22
CA VAL A 230 -8.32 -1.95 -30.34
C VAL A 230 -7.98 -3.17 -31.21
N ALA A 231 -7.65 -4.31 -30.60
CA ALA A 231 -7.44 -5.56 -31.33
C ALA A 231 -8.67 -5.96 -32.15
N GLY A 232 -9.88 -5.90 -31.56
CA GLY A 232 -11.12 -6.19 -32.27
C GLY A 232 -11.39 -5.25 -33.44
N ALA A 233 -11.04 -3.96 -33.31
CA ALA A 233 -11.16 -2.99 -34.41
C ALA A 233 -10.22 -3.32 -35.57
N PHE A 234 -8.97 -3.72 -35.28
CA PHE A 234 -8.04 -4.18 -36.32
C PHE A 234 -8.49 -5.49 -36.98
N GLU A 235 -8.97 -6.47 -36.20
CA GLU A 235 -9.52 -7.74 -36.72
C GLU A 235 -10.67 -7.49 -37.71
N ALA A 236 -11.60 -6.60 -37.36
CA ALA A 236 -12.74 -6.23 -38.20
C ALA A 236 -12.35 -5.54 -39.52
N ALA A 237 -11.18 -4.90 -39.57
CA ALA A 237 -10.71 -4.14 -40.71
C ALA A 237 -9.77 -4.90 -41.67
N GLY A 238 -9.23 -6.07 -41.30
CA GLY A 238 -8.29 -6.77 -42.20
C GLY A 238 -7.60 -8.07 -41.73
N GLY A 239 -7.98 -8.68 -40.59
CA GLY A 239 -7.45 -9.98 -40.14
C GLY A 239 -6.16 -9.93 -39.31
N ASP A 240 -5.48 -11.08 -39.15
CA ASP A 240 -4.40 -11.34 -38.16
C ASP A 240 -3.05 -10.63 -38.43
N GLY A 241 -2.95 -9.81 -39.49
CA GLY A 241 -1.74 -9.10 -39.91
C GLY A 241 -1.60 -7.70 -39.30
N VAL A 242 -0.71 -6.88 -39.87
CA VAL A 242 -0.71 -5.43 -39.59
C VAL A 242 -1.90 -4.83 -40.34
N VAL A 243 -2.86 -4.27 -39.61
CA VAL A 243 -4.07 -3.68 -40.18
C VAL A 243 -4.11 -2.20 -39.90
N THR A 244 -4.46 -1.39 -40.89
CA THR A 244 -4.59 0.07 -40.77
C THR A 244 -6.06 0.48 -40.70
N VAL A 245 -6.43 1.27 -39.69
CA VAL A 245 -7.79 1.83 -39.48
C VAL A 245 -7.71 3.35 -39.36
N ALA A 246 -8.74 4.06 -39.81
CA ALA A 246 -8.88 5.48 -39.48
C ALA A 246 -9.18 5.64 -37.99
N ASN A 247 -8.65 6.69 -37.38
CA ASN A 247 -9.09 7.12 -36.07
C ASN A 247 -10.52 7.67 -36.23
N ALA A 248 -11.52 6.89 -35.82
CA ALA A 248 -12.91 7.36 -35.77
C ALA A 248 -13.09 8.39 -34.65
#